data_AF-A0A2V4B164-F1
#
_entry.id   AF-A0A2V4B164-F1
#
_cell.length_a   1.000
_cell.length_b   1.000
_cell.length_c   1.000
_cell.angle_alpha   90.00
_cell.angle_beta   90.00
_cell.angle_gamma   90.00
#
_symmetry.space_group_name_H-M   'P 1'
#
loop_
_entity.id
_entity.type
_entity.pdbx_description
1 polymer ?
#
loop_
_entity_poly.entity_id
_entity_poly.type
_entity_poly.pdbx_seq_one_letter_code
_entity_poly.pdbx_strand_id
1 'polypeptide(L)'
;MESSASQIYFASGAFDGKRSDFVPAPDASHERFAVLALPVLLTCARTKVAPIVHHVVETLVFLAPLNERRALLAIAEAIAADGVYAYDPLSSNVVIPYLKRRLAEHRQLVLLDEGGVAAFRKILAAFASAGNESALELAFTFADVFR
;
A
#
# COMPACT_ATOMS: atom_id res chain seq x y z
N MET A 1 14.82 -14.49 -2.59
CA MET A 1 14.12 -13.19 -2.56
C MET A 1 12.88 -13.22 -1.67
N GLU A 2 12.05 -14.26 -1.74
CA GLU A 2 10.90 -14.44 -0.83
C GLU A 2 11.31 -14.38 0.66
N SER A 3 12.40 -15.05 1.02
CA SER A 3 12.97 -15.00 2.37
C SER A 3 13.28 -13.58 2.87
N SER A 4 13.68 -12.64 2.01
CA SER A 4 14.04 -11.28 2.42
C SER A 4 12.81 -10.39 2.67
N ALA A 5 11.78 -10.50 1.83
CA ALA A 5 10.53 -9.78 2.03
C ALA A 5 9.81 -10.25 3.29
N SER A 6 9.75 -11.57 3.52
CA SER A 6 9.18 -12.13 4.75
C SER A 6 9.96 -11.71 5.99
N GLN A 7 11.31 -11.71 5.95
CA GLN A 7 12.12 -11.24 7.07
C GLN A 7 11.84 -9.77 7.43
N ILE A 8 11.71 -8.89 6.43
CA ILE A 8 11.37 -7.48 6.66
C ILE A 8 9.94 -7.36 7.21
N TYR A 9 9.00 -8.12 6.67
CA TYR A 9 7.62 -8.16 7.16
C TYR A 9 7.54 -8.54 8.65
N PHE A 10 8.27 -9.58 9.08
CA PHE A 10 8.35 -9.94 10.49
C PHE A 10 9.12 -8.90 11.32
N ALA A 11 10.28 -8.45 10.86
CA ALA A 11 11.13 -7.49 11.58
C ALA A 11 10.48 -6.11 11.73
N SER A 12 9.58 -5.73 10.81
CA SER A 12 8.82 -4.49 10.91
C SER A 12 7.77 -4.51 12.02
N GLY A 13 7.38 -5.69 12.50
CA GLY A 13 6.24 -5.86 13.39
C GLY A 13 4.89 -5.87 12.66
N ALA A 14 4.85 -5.77 11.32
CA ALA A 14 3.60 -5.80 10.55
C ALA A 14 2.81 -7.10 10.75
N PHE A 15 3.51 -8.24 10.91
CA PHE A 15 2.87 -9.52 11.24
C PHE A 15 2.13 -9.49 12.58
N ASP A 16 2.76 -8.89 13.61
CA ASP A 16 2.18 -8.80 14.96
C ASP A 16 1.10 -7.70 15.04
N GLY A 17 1.25 -6.62 14.27
CA GLY A 17 0.25 -5.56 14.12
C GLY A 17 -1.06 -6.06 13.51
N LYS A 18 -0.98 -7.05 12.60
CA LYS A 18 -2.17 -7.73 12.06
C LYS A 18 -2.97 -8.50 13.11
N ARG A 19 -2.37 -8.84 14.27
CA ARG A 19 -2.98 -9.64 15.33
C ARG A 19 -3.39 -8.83 16.56
N SER A 20 -2.80 -7.65 16.78
CA SER A 20 -2.89 -6.93 18.06
C SER A 20 -3.40 -5.49 17.95
N ASP A 21 -3.89 -5.06 16.79
CA ASP A 21 -4.21 -3.65 16.48
C ASP A 21 -3.04 -2.68 16.73
N PHE A 22 -1.81 -3.20 16.83
CA PHE A 22 -0.62 -2.40 17.02
C PHE A 22 -0.35 -1.57 15.75
N VAL A 23 -0.34 -0.25 15.93
CA VAL A 23 0.02 0.73 14.91
C VAL A 23 1.36 1.34 15.34
N PRO A 24 2.38 1.35 14.47
CA PRO A 24 3.68 1.89 14.85
C PRO A 24 3.52 3.38 15.14
N ALA A 25 3.87 3.77 16.37
CA ALA A 25 3.92 5.17 16.74
C ALA A 25 5.13 5.83 16.03
N PRO A 26 5.01 7.09 15.61
CA PRO A 26 6.13 7.84 15.06
C PRO A 26 7.18 8.06 16.15
N ASP A 27 8.19 7.18 16.16
CA ASP A 27 9.44 7.38 16.87
C ASP A 27 10.63 7.29 15.90
N ALA A 28 11.76 7.84 16.33
CA ALA A 28 12.94 7.94 15.49
C ALA A 28 13.51 6.58 15.06
N SER A 29 13.22 5.49 15.79
CA SER A 29 13.67 4.15 15.42
C SER A 29 12.83 3.57 14.30
N HIS A 30 11.50 3.64 14.43
CA HIS A 30 10.55 3.18 13.41
C HIS A 30 10.69 3.98 12.12
N GLU A 31 10.89 5.29 12.19
CA GLU A 31 11.13 6.12 11.02
C GLU A 31 12.42 5.73 10.28
N ARG A 32 13.53 5.52 11.02
CA ARG A 32 14.79 5.06 10.44
C ARG A 32 14.64 3.70 9.79
N PHE A 33 13.97 2.76 10.45
CA PHE A 33 13.67 1.46 9.88
C PHE A 33 12.90 1.61 8.56
N ALA A 34 11.82 2.40 8.54
CA ALA A 34 11.00 2.60 7.35
C ALA A 34 11.80 3.21 6.18
N VAL A 35 12.71 4.15 6.45
CA VAL A 35 13.61 4.72 5.43
C VAL A 35 14.55 3.66 4.87
N LEU A 36 15.16 2.83 5.72
CA LEU A 36 16.14 1.83 5.31
C LEU A 36 15.50 0.61 4.62
N ALA A 37 14.31 0.21 5.06
CA ALA A 37 13.61 -0.96 4.52
C ALA A 37 13.03 -0.69 3.12
N LEU A 38 12.63 0.54 2.83
CA LEU A 38 11.89 0.89 1.62
C LEU A 38 12.60 0.47 0.31
N PRO A 39 13.89 0.76 0.07
CA PRO A 39 14.56 0.33 -1.17
C PRO A 39 14.58 -1.20 -1.35
N VAL A 40 14.71 -1.94 -0.25
CA VAL A 40 14.71 -3.41 -0.28
C VAL A 40 13.31 -3.94 -0.60
N LEU A 41 12.28 -3.38 0.04
CA LEU A 41 10.87 -3.69 -0.24
C LEU A 41 10.52 -3.46 -1.72
N LEU A 42 10.92 -2.32 -2.28
CA LEU A 42 10.70 -2.01 -3.70
C LEU A 42 11.48 -2.96 -4.64
N THR A 43 12.70 -3.34 -4.25
CA THR A 43 13.47 -4.35 -5.00
C THR A 43 12.76 -5.71 -5.00
N CYS A 44 12.19 -6.13 -3.86
CA CYS A 44 11.38 -7.35 -3.78
C CYS A 44 10.12 -7.26 -4.64
N ALA A 45 9.41 -6.13 -4.63
CA ALA A 45 8.19 -5.95 -5.42
C ALA A 45 8.43 -6.07 -6.93
N ARG A 46 9.61 -5.69 -7.43
CA ARG A 46 9.99 -5.81 -8.85
C ARG A 46 10.01 -7.26 -9.36
N THR A 47 10.03 -8.26 -8.48
CA THR A 47 9.89 -9.67 -8.88
C THR A 47 8.51 -9.98 -9.48
N LYS A 48 7.50 -9.13 -9.21
CA LYS A 48 6.09 -9.30 -9.63
C LYS A 48 5.44 -10.62 -9.17
N VAL A 49 6.07 -11.35 -8.23
CA VAL A 49 5.53 -12.57 -7.64
C VAL A 49 4.49 -12.19 -6.58
N ALA A 50 3.23 -12.55 -6.80
CA ALA A 50 2.10 -12.06 -5.98
C ALA A 50 2.28 -12.26 -4.46
N PRO A 51 2.73 -13.42 -3.94
CA PRO A 51 3.02 -13.58 -2.52
C PRO A 51 4.10 -12.62 -1.97
N ILE A 52 5.15 -12.36 -2.76
CA ILE A 52 6.22 -11.43 -2.36
C ILE A 52 5.67 -9.99 -2.33
N VAL A 53 4.94 -9.60 -3.37
CA VAL A 53 4.29 -8.28 -3.43
C VAL A 53 3.29 -8.13 -2.29
N HIS A 54 2.58 -9.19 -1.89
CA HIS A 54 1.65 -9.18 -0.77
C HIS A 54 2.33 -8.72 0.52
N HIS A 55 3.41 -9.39 0.93
CA HIS A 55 4.13 -9.02 2.15
C HIS A 55 4.78 -7.64 2.06
N VAL A 56 5.24 -7.23 0.88
CA VAL A 56 5.72 -5.86 0.67
C VAL A 56 4.60 -4.85 0.93
N VAL A 57 3.42 -5.04 0.34
CA VAL A 57 2.28 -4.14 0.49
C VAL A 57 1.78 -4.12 1.93
N GLU A 58 1.68 -5.27 2.61
CA GLU A 58 1.33 -5.32 4.04
C GLU A 58 2.31 -4.51 4.89
N THR A 59 3.61 -4.67 4.65
CA THR A 59 4.65 -3.92 5.36
C THR A 59 4.51 -2.41 5.11
N LEU A 60 4.29 -2.00 3.85
CA LEU A 60 4.15 -0.59 3.52
C LEU A 60 2.87 0.04 4.11
N VAL A 61 1.76 -0.71 4.15
CA VAL A 61 0.51 -0.27 4.80
C VAL A 61 0.73 -0.12 6.31
N PHE A 62 1.43 -1.07 6.93
CA PHE A 62 1.77 -0.99 8.35
C PHE A 62 2.64 0.22 8.68
N LEU A 63 3.63 0.54 7.83
CA LEU A 63 4.52 1.69 8.01
C LEU A 63 3.91 3.04 7.60
N ALA A 64 2.72 3.04 6.98
CA ALA A 64 2.06 4.25 6.48
C ALA A 64 1.88 5.36 7.53
N PRO A 65 1.53 5.09 8.81
CA PRO A 65 1.39 6.12 9.84
C PRO A 65 2.66 6.95 10.08
N LEU A 66 3.84 6.42 9.76
CA LEU A 66 5.12 7.13 9.92
C LEU A 66 5.35 8.15 8.80
N ASN A 67 4.89 7.84 7.59
CA ASN A 67 4.94 8.76 6.46
C ASN A 67 3.99 8.30 5.34
N GLU A 68 2.82 8.91 5.31
CA GLU A 68 1.72 8.43 4.49
C GLU A 68 1.95 8.62 3.00
N ARG A 69 2.53 9.78 2.64
CA ARG A 69 2.87 10.09 1.25
C ARG A 69 3.87 9.07 0.73
N ARG A 70 4.93 8.79 1.48
CA ARG A 70 5.95 7.81 1.09
C ARG A 70 5.36 6.42 0.92
N ALA A 71 4.52 5.99 1.87
CA ALA A 71 3.87 4.68 1.79
C ALA A 71 2.94 4.58 0.58
N LEU A 72 2.10 5.59 0.33
CA LEU A 72 1.18 5.59 -0.82
C LEU A 72 1.93 5.49 -2.14
N LEU A 73 2.98 6.29 -2.33
CA LEU A 73 3.82 6.26 -3.53
C LEU A 73 4.53 4.90 -3.69
N ALA A 74 5.07 4.35 -2.60
CA ALA A 74 5.73 3.06 -2.61
C ALA A 74 4.77 1.90 -2.93
N ILE A 75 3.56 1.92 -2.38
CA ILE A 75 2.51 0.94 -2.68
C ILE A 75 2.13 1.04 -4.16
N ALA A 76 1.99 2.26 -4.70
CA ALA A 76 1.72 2.46 -6.12
C ALA A 76 2.87 2.03 -7.04
N GLU A 77 4.13 2.07 -6.56
CA GLU A 77 5.27 1.50 -7.28
C GLU A 77 5.26 -0.03 -7.22
N ALA A 78 5.00 -0.60 -6.05
CA ALA A 78 4.99 -2.05 -5.82
C ALA A 78 3.85 -2.75 -6.57
N ILE A 79 2.68 -2.11 -6.65
CA ILE A 79 1.52 -2.60 -7.38
C ILE A 79 1.66 -2.15 -8.84
N ALA A 80 2.14 -3.06 -9.68
CA ALA A 80 2.17 -2.83 -11.11
C ALA A 80 0.73 -2.88 -11.68
N ALA A 81 0.38 -1.96 -12.58
CA ALA A 81 -0.94 -1.93 -13.22
C ALA A 81 -1.17 -3.17 -14.12
N ASP A 82 -0.10 -3.81 -14.59
CA ASP A 82 -0.08 -5.07 -15.32
C ASP A 82 0.12 -6.31 -14.41
N GLY A 83 0.14 -6.10 -13.09
CA GLY A 83 0.60 -7.09 -12.13
C GLY A 83 -0.46 -8.12 -11.76
N VAL A 84 -0.02 -9.38 -11.65
CA VAL A 84 -0.83 -10.52 -11.15
C VAL A 84 -1.34 -10.27 -9.72
N TYR A 85 -0.68 -9.40 -8.95
CA TYR A 85 -1.04 -9.12 -7.56
C TYR A 85 -2.47 -8.59 -7.40
N ALA A 86 -2.97 -7.74 -8.29
CA ALA A 86 -4.34 -7.20 -8.19
C ALA A 86 -5.43 -8.28 -8.39
N TYR A 87 -5.07 -9.41 -9.01
CA TYR A 87 -5.93 -10.59 -9.17
C TYR A 87 -5.86 -11.56 -7.99
N ASP A 88 -4.92 -11.35 -7.05
CA ASP A 88 -4.80 -12.17 -5.85
C ASP A 88 -5.96 -11.87 -4.89
N PRO A 89 -6.78 -12.85 -4.48
CA PRO A 89 -7.92 -12.63 -3.58
C PRO A 89 -7.56 -11.99 -2.23
N LEU A 90 -6.33 -12.17 -1.74
CA LEU A 90 -5.89 -11.59 -0.48
C LEU A 90 -5.49 -10.12 -0.62
N SER A 91 -5.12 -9.68 -1.82
CA SER A 91 -4.64 -8.32 -2.06
C SER A 91 -5.68 -7.25 -1.72
N SER A 92 -6.96 -7.51 -2.04
CA SER A 92 -8.04 -6.55 -1.79
C SER A 92 -8.31 -6.34 -0.30
N ASN A 93 -8.07 -7.36 0.53
CA ASN A 93 -8.27 -7.29 1.98
C ASN A 93 -7.26 -6.35 2.67
N VAL A 94 -6.15 -6.01 2.00
CA VAL A 94 -5.14 -5.10 2.51
C VAL A 94 -5.27 -3.73 1.84
N VAL A 95 -5.31 -3.72 0.50
CA VAL A 95 -5.22 -2.47 -0.27
C VAL A 95 -6.52 -1.66 -0.21
N ILE A 96 -7.69 -2.30 -0.32
CA ILE A 96 -8.95 -1.55 -0.38
C ILE A 96 -9.27 -0.84 0.94
N PRO A 97 -9.17 -1.48 2.13
CA PRO A 97 -9.33 -0.78 3.39
C PRO A 97 -8.33 0.36 3.57
N TYR A 98 -7.08 0.16 3.14
CA TYR A 98 -6.06 1.21 3.15
C TYR A 98 -6.49 2.42 2.33
N LEU A 99 -6.90 2.23 1.06
CA LEU A 99 -7.34 3.33 0.19
C LEU A 99 -8.59 4.04 0.72
N LYS A 100 -9.60 3.29 1.20
CA LYS A 100 -10.82 3.87 1.81
C LYS A 100 -10.45 4.76 3.00
N ARG A 101 -9.56 4.28 3.87
CA ARG A 101 -9.07 5.06 5.02
C ARG A 101 -8.30 6.31 4.58
N ARG A 102 -7.42 6.22 3.58
CA ARG A 102 -6.69 7.38 3.05
C ARG A 102 -7.64 8.44 2.48
N LEU A 103 -8.71 8.05 1.78
CA LEU A 103 -9.71 8.98 1.28
C LEU A 103 -10.54 9.65 2.38
N ALA A 104 -10.80 8.93 3.48
CA ALA A 104 -11.54 9.46 4.62
C ALA A 104 -10.68 10.43 5.46
N GLU A 105 -9.47 10.01 5.83
CA GLU A 105 -8.63 10.69 6.83
C GLU A 105 -7.63 11.67 6.22
N HIS A 106 -7.19 11.47 4.97
CA HIS A 106 -6.05 12.19 4.36
C HIS A 106 -6.35 12.74 2.98
N ARG A 107 -7.50 13.41 2.86
CA ARG A 107 -8.00 14.03 1.62
C ARG A 107 -6.98 14.94 0.94
N GLN A 108 -6.17 15.69 1.69
CA GLN A 108 -5.15 16.57 1.11
C GLN A 108 -4.14 15.77 0.26
N LEU A 109 -3.70 14.61 0.75
CA LEU A 109 -2.75 13.77 0.02
C LEU A 109 -3.39 13.14 -1.22
N VAL A 110 -4.62 12.63 -1.12
CA VAL A 110 -5.22 11.87 -2.23
C VAL A 110 -6.01 12.71 -3.21
N LEU A 111 -6.36 13.96 -2.87
CA LEU A 111 -7.12 14.88 -3.73
C LEU A 111 -6.33 16.09 -4.23
N LEU A 112 -5.32 16.56 -3.48
CA LEU A 112 -4.64 17.84 -3.77
C LEU A 112 -3.14 17.69 -4.07
N ASP A 113 -2.46 16.68 -3.54
CA ASP A 113 -1.07 16.38 -3.90
C ASP A 113 -1.03 15.63 -5.23
N GLU A 114 -0.41 16.21 -6.26
CA GLU A 114 -0.36 15.63 -7.61
C GLU A 114 0.19 14.18 -7.61
N GLY A 115 1.26 13.95 -6.84
CA GLY A 115 1.87 12.63 -6.70
C GLY A 115 0.94 11.63 -5.99
N GLY A 116 0.29 12.06 -4.90
CA GLY A 116 -0.67 11.25 -4.16
C GLY A 116 -1.91 10.92 -4.98
N VAL A 117 -2.49 11.89 -5.70
CA VAL A 117 -3.60 11.70 -6.63
C VAL A 117 -3.23 10.67 -7.71
N ALA A 118 -2.06 10.83 -8.34
CA ALA A 118 -1.59 9.91 -9.37
C ALA A 118 -1.39 8.49 -8.83
N ALA A 119 -0.76 8.35 -7.66
CA ALA A 119 -0.56 7.06 -7.01
C ALA A 119 -1.88 6.39 -6.60
N PHE A 120 -2.80 7.15 -6.01
CA PHE A 120 -4.12 6.66 -5.61
C PHE A 120 -4.92 6.16 -6.83
N ARG A 121 -4.95 6.95 -7.92
CA ARG A 121 -5.56 6.54 -9.19
C ARG A 121 -4.92 5.29 -9.77
N LYS A 122 -3.59 5.20 -9.76
CA LYS A 122 -2.86 4.04 -10.30
C LYS A 122 -3.25 2.75 -9.58
N ILE A 123 -3.30 2.77 -8.24
CA ILE A 123 -3.67 1.60 -7.45
C ILE A 123 -5.15 1.24 -7.72
N LEU A 124 -6.06 2.23 -7.70
CA LEU A 124 -7.47 2.01 -8.00
C LEU A 124 -7.67 1.38 -9.38
N ALA A 125 -6.99 1.91 -10.41
CA ALA A 125 -7.08 1.41 -11.77
C ALA A 125 -6.61 -0.04 -11.88
N ALA A 126 -5.54 -0.43 -11.16
CA ALA A 126 -5.05 -1.80 -11.15
C ALA A 126 -6.11 -2.78 -10.61
N PHE A 127 -6.72 -2.46 -9.46
CA PHE A 127 -7.75 -3.31 -8.85
C PHE A 127 -9.08 -3.29 -9.62
N ALA A 128 -9.49 -2.13 -10.13
CA ALA A 128 -10.68 -2.00 -10.97
C ALA A 128 -10.54 -2.82 -12.27
N SER A 129 -9.37 -2.79 -12.91
CA SER A 129 -9.09 -3.59 -14.11
C SER A 129 -9.03 -5.10 -13.82
N ALA A 130 -8.73 -5.48 -12.57
CA ALA A 130 -8.82 -6.86 -12.09
C ALA A 130 -10.25 -7.30 -11.73
N GLY A 131 -11.25 -6.41 -11.89
CA GLY A 131 -12.66 -6.70 -11.60
C GLY A 131 -13.05 -6.54 -10.13
N ASN A 132 -12.25 -5.85 -9.31
CA ASN A 132 -12.62 -5.63 -7.91
C ASN A 132 -13.74 -4.59 -7.79
N GLU A 133 -14.93 -5.02 -7.37
CA GLU A 133 -16.12 -4.16 -7.25
C GLU A 133 -15.91 -3.00 -6.28
N SER A 134 -15.30 -3.23 -5.11
CA SER A 134 -15.03 -2.15 -4.14
C SER A 134 -14.05 -1.10 -4.66
N ALA A 135 -13.10 -1.48 -5.52
CA ALA A 135 -12.21 -0.54 -6.20
C ALA A 135 -12.95 0.28 -7.25
N LEU A 136 -13.87 -0.34 -7.99
CA LEU A 136 -14.73 0.37 -8.95
C LEU A 136 -15.62 1.40 -8.25
N GLU A 137 -16.31 1.02 -7.17
CA GLU A 137 -17.11 1.93 -6.35
C GLU A 137 -16.30 3.11 -5.81
N LEU A 138 -15.09 2.82 -5.30
CA LEU A 138 -14.20 3.83 -4.77
C LEU A 138 -13.68 4.75 -5.89
N ALA A 139 -13.42 4.23 -7.09
CA ALA A 139 -13.02 5.01 -8.24
C ALA A 139 -14.13 5.95 -8.72
N PHE A 140 -15.40 5.51 -8.72
CA PHE A 140 -16.55 6.38 -9.01
C PHE A 140 -16.67 7.51 -7.98
N THR A 141 -16.65 7.15 -6.69
CA THR A 141 -16.69 8.13 -5.59
C THR A 141 -15.56 9.14 -5.72
N PHE A 142 -14.34 8.65 -6.03
CA PHE A 142 -13.18 9.50 -6.23
C PHE A 142 -13.34 10.44 -7.43
N ALA A 143 -13.84 9.95 -8.56
CA ALA A 143 -14.08 10.76 -9.76
C ALA A 143 -15.13 11.86 -9.53
N ASP A 144 -16.20 11.56 -8.79
CA ASP A 144 -17.26 12.53 -8.48
C ASP A 144 -16.77 13.69 -7.61
N VAL A 145 -15.70 13.51 -6.82
CA VAL A 145 -15.10 14.61 -6.02
C VAL A 145 -14.41 15.67 -6.88
N PHE A 146 -14.01 15.33 -8.11
CA PHE A 146 -13.35 16.26 -9.05
C PHE A 146 -14.29 16.83 -10.13
N ARG A 147 -15.59 16.50 -10.07
CA ARG A 147 -16.60 17.06 -10.96
C ARG A 147 -17.11 18.39 -10.41
#